data_AF-A0A0D6LWD5-F1
#
_entry.id   AF-A0A0D6LWD5-F1
#
_cell.length_a   1.000
_cell.length_b   1.000
_cell.length_c   1.000
_cell.angle_alpha   90.00
_cell.angle_beta   90.00
_cell.angle_gamma   90.00
#
_symmetry.space_group_name_H-M   'P 1'
#
loop_
_entity.id
_entity.type
_entity.pdbx_description
1 polymer ?
#
loop_
_entity_poly.entity_id
_entity_poly.type
_entity_poly.pdbx_seq_one_letter_code
_entity_poly.pdbx_strand_id
1 'polypeptide(L)'
;MVRDPAERFLSGFMFMCSPNNPVKNDCEGCVGDVKCALKKTLEQSQQFANGDLSAQSYLLWHLGPQNWHCDLQHNIEKFKLIQYSPKKEEKLAADLLYVLEEGGVERSNIDLIIAQVSNGTTLHATNHLVRKKFYEMQMNDAQIFFWDYVIFKYPLPKLGESRGRIVHA
;
A
#
# COMPACT_ATOMS: atom_id res chain seq x y z
N MET A 1 -8.08 0.87 7.67
CA MET A 1 -7.43 1.99 6.93
C MET A 1 -6.94 1.48 5.59
N VAL A 2 -7.21 2.22 4.53
CA VAL A 2 -6.79 1.91 3.15
C VAL A 2 -5.84 2.99 2.65
N ARG A 3 -4.95 2.65 1.72
CA ARG A 3 -3.91 3.56 1.21
C ARG A 3 -3.98 3.66 -0.30
N ASP A 4 -3.47 4.76 -0.86
CA ASP A 4 -3.27 4.83 -2.31
C ASP A 4 -2.46 3.60 -2.76
N PRO A 5 -2.94 2.82 -3.74
CA PRO A 5 -2.35 1.52 -4.03
C PRO A 5 -0.88 1.59 -4.48
N ALA A 6 -0.51 2.58 -5.29
CA ALA A 6 0.87 2.78 -5.72
C ALA A 6 1.75 3.22 -4.54
N GLU A 7 1.26 4.15 -3.71
CA GLU A 7 1.99 4.56 -2.51
C GLU A 7 2.17 3.40 -1.52
N ARG A 8 1.15 2.55 -1.34
CA ARG A 8 1.20 1.37 -0.47
C ARG A 8 2.22 0.37 -1.00
N PHE A 9 2.13 0.01 -2.27
CA PHE A 9 3.07 -0.92 -2.89
C PHE A 9 4.50 -0.43 -2.72
N LEU A 10 4.78 0.82 -3.05
CA LEU A 10 6.12 1.37 -2.93
C LEU A 10 6.60 1.41 -1.48
N SER A 11 5.73 1.77 -0.54
CA SER A 11 6.03 1.73 0.88
C SER A 11 6.41 0.32 1.34
N GLY A 12 5.68 -0.69 0.89
CA GLY A 12 5.95 -2.10 1.16
C GLY A 12 7.25 -2.56 0.50
N PHE A 13 7.46 -2.24 -0.78
CA PHE A 13 8.69 -2.55 -1.49
C PHE A 13 9.91 -1.96 -0.78
N MET A 14 9.83 -0.71 -0.35
CA MET A 14 10.93 -0.07 0.37
C MET A 14 11.19 -0.73 1.73
N PHE A 15 10.13 -1.19 2.41
CA PHE A 15 10.26 -1.93 3.67
C PHE A 15 10.76 -3.36 3.47
N MET A 16 10.53 -3.99 2.32
CA MET A 16 10.78 -5.42 2.10
C MET A 16 12.01 -5.71 1.25
N CYS A 17 12.34 -4.81 0.33
CA CYS A 17 13.20 -5.05 -0.82
C CYS A 17 14.25 -3.96 -1.02
N SER A 18 14.31 -2.94 -0.15
CA SER A 18 15.41 -1.97 -0.23
C SER A 18 16.75 -2.63 0.06
N PRO A 19 17.83 -2.24 -0.64
CA PRO A 19 19.18 -2.62 -0.26
C PRO A 19 19.48 -2.20 1.18
N ASN A 20 20.14 -3.06 1.96
CA ASN A 20 20.48 -2.85 3.37
C ASN A 20 19.29 -2.78 4.33
N ASN A 21 18.16 -3.39 3.96
CA ASN A 21 17.04 -3.58 4.86
C ASN A 21 17.44 -4.43 6.09
N PRO A 22 17.14 -4.00 7.33
CA PRO A 22 17.38 -4.80 8.53
C PRO A 22 16.58 -6.11 8.54
N VAL A 23 15.45 -6.16 7.84
CA VAL A 23 14.73 -7.40 7.57
C VAL A 23 15.52 -8.15 6.51
N LYS A 24 16.22 -9.23 6.88
CA LYS A 24 16.97 -10.13 5.98
C LYS A 24 16.01 -10.94 5.08
N ASN A 25 15.23 -10.24 4.28
CA ASN A 25 14.39 -10.80 3.24
C ASN A 25 15.17 -10.79 1.93
N ASP A 26 15.15 -11.90 1.19
CA ASP A 26 15.74 -11.96 -0.15
C ASP A 26 14.87 -11.23 -1.20
N CYS A 27 13.67 -10.77 -0.81
CA CYS A 27 12.66 -10.18 -1.69
C CYS A 27 12.42 -11.08 -2.92
N GLU A 28 12.51 -12.40 -2.71
CA GLU A 28 12.44 -13.40 -3.77
C GLU A 28 13.38 -13.14 -4.95
N GLY A 29 14.55 -12.56 -4.68
CA GLY A 29 15.54 -12.20 -5.69
C GLY A 29 15.33 -10.82 -6.33
N CYS A 30 14.39 -10.00 -5.85
CA CYS A 30 14.09 -8.66 -6.39
C CYS A 30 14.65 -7.50 -5.54
N VAL A 31 15.70 -7.72 -4.72
CA VAL A 31 16.29 -6.66 -3.90
C VAL A 31 16.74 -5.48 -4.76
N GLY A 32 16.23 -4.29 -4.45
CA GLY A 32 16.55 -3.06 -5.15
C GLY A 32 15.90 -2.88 -6.52
N ASP A 33 15.09 -3.86 -6.99
CA ASP A 33 14.42 -3.83 -8.29
C ASP A 33 12.88 -3.84 -8.12
N VAL A 34 12.29 -2.64 -8.24
CA VAL A 34 10.85 -2.43 -8.09
C VAL A 34 10.04 -3.07 -9.22
N LYS A 35 10.61 -3.18 -10.43
CA LYS A 35 9.95 -3.80 -11.58
C LYS A 35 9.90 -5.31 -11.42
N CYS A 36 11.00 -5.90 -10.94
CA CYS A 36 11.07 -7.32 -10.58
C CYS A 36 10.01 -7.64 -9.51
N ALA A 37 9.98 -6.88 -8.41
CA ALA A 37 9.04 -7.12 -7.32
C ALA A 37 7.57 -7.00 -7.77
N LEU A 38 7.26 -5.99 -8.59
CA LEU A 38 5.92 -5.79 -9.15
C LEU A 38 5.51 -6.94 -10.07
N LYS A 39 6.41 -7.37 -10.96
CA LYS A 39 6.17 -8.52 -11.85
C LYS A 39 5.94 -9.80 -11.07
N LYS A 40 6.79 -10.11 -10.08
CA LYS A 40 6.62 -11.29 -9.22
C LYS A 40 5.31 -11.27 -8.45
N THR A 41 4.96 -10.12 -7.88
CA THR A 41 3.68 -9.94 -7.17
C THR A 41 2.51 -10.23 -8.11
N LEU A 42 2.55 -9.75 -9.37
CA LEU A 42 1.51 -10.03 -10.36
C LEU A 42 1.44 -11.53 -10.73
N GLU A 43 2.57 -12.17 -11.00
CA GLU A 43 2.63 -13.60 -11.32
C GLU A 43 2.06 -14.46 -10.18
N GLN A 44 2.47 -14.18 -8.94
CA GLN A 44 1.97 -14.87 -7.75
C GLN A 44 0.48 -14.59 -7.50
N SER A 45 0.03 -13.35 -7.71
CA SER A 45 -1.38 -13.01 -7.63
C SER A 45 -2.21 -13.82 -8.64
N GLN A 46 -1.74 -13.95 -9.88
CA GLN A 46 -2.45 -14.73 -10.89
C GLN A 46 -2.50 -16.22 -10.52
N GLN A 47 -1.40 -16.79 -10.03
CA GLN A 47 -1.37 -18.17 -9.55
C GLN A 47 -2.33 -18.39 -8.37
N PHE A 48 -2.27 -17.51 -7.37
CA PHE A 48 -3.15 -17.56 -6.20
C PHE A 48 -4.63 -17.44 -6.58
N ALA A 49 -4.97 -16.50 -7.46
CA ALA A 49 -6.33 -16.33 -7.97
C ALA A 49 -6.83 -17.56 -8.77
N ASN A 50 -5.92 -18.31 -9.38
CA ASN A 50 -6.22 -19.57 -10.08
C ASN A 50 -6.27 -20.79 -9.14
N GLY A 51 -6.18 -20.59 -7.82
CA GLY A 51 -6.32 -21.65 -6.82
C GLY A 51 -5.00 -22.27 -6.34
N ASP A 52 -3.84 -21.77 -6.81
CA ASP A 52 -2.56 -22.21 -6.27
C ASP A 52 -2.26 -21.51 -4.95
N LEU A 53 -2.64 -22.15 -3.85
CA LEU A 53 -2.39 -21.63 -2.50
C LEU A 53 -0.90 -21.56 -2.15
N SER A 54 -0.03 -22.29 -2.85
CA SER A 54 1.43 -22.21 -2.63
C SER A 54 2.03 -20.90 -3.14
N ALA A 55 1.33 -20.18 -4.02
CA ALA A 55 1.72 -18.85 -4.48
C ALA A 55 1.54 -17.76 -3.41
N GLN A 56 0.92 -18.07 -2.27
CA GLN A 56 0.84 -17.16 -1.12
C GLN A 56 2.21 -16.99 -0.47
N SER A 57 3.00 -16.06 -1.00
CA SER A 57 4.33 -15.76 -0.49
C SER A 57 4.32 -14.58 0.49
N TYR A 58 5.43 -14.43 1.22
CA TYR A 58 5.66 -13.27 2.08
C TYR A 58 5.69 -11.97 1.26
N LEU A 59 6.19 -12.01 0.02
CA LEU A 59 6.17 -10.87 -0.90
C LEU A 59 4.74 -10.51 -1.31
N LEU A 60 3.95 -11.49 -1.76
CA LEU A 60 2.55 -11.29 -2.14
C LEU A 60 1.72 -10.77 -0.95
N TRP A 61 1.94 -11.28 0.25
CA TRP A 61 1.24 -10.79 1.44
C TRP A 61 1.51 -9.31 1.74
N HIS A 62 2.72 -8.81 1.48
CA HIS A 62 3.09 -7.41 1.76
C HIS A 62 2.80 -6.47 0.59
N LEU A 63 2.95 -6.96 -0.64
CA LEU A 63 2.91 -6.13 -1.85
C LEU A 63 1.64 -6.31 -2.69
N GLY A 64 0.91 -7.42 -2.50
CA GLY A 64 -0.31 -7.73 -3.23
C GLY A 64 -1.48 -6.79 -2.92
N PRO A 65 -2.61 -6.91 -3.64
CA PRO A 65 -3.77 -6.03 -3.46
C PRO A 65 -4.26 -5.99 -2.02
N GLN A 66 -4.50 -4.79 -1.49
CA GLN A 66 -4.98 -4.64 -0.12
C GLN A 66 -6.39 -5.21 0.04
N ASN A 67 -7.20 -5.23 -1.02
CA ASN A 67 -8.55 -5.80 -1.00
C ASN A 67 -8.60 -7.32 -0.86
N TRP A 68 -7.47 -8.04 -0.93
CA TRP A 68 -7.40 -9.49 -0.72
C TRP A 68 -7.29 -9.89 0.75
N HIS A 69 -7.09 -8.93 1.66
CA HIS A 69 -6.98 -9.21 3.09
C HIS A 69 -8.35 -9.20 3.79
N CYS A 70 -8.42 -9.86 4.94
CA CYS A 70 -9.54 -9.81 5.88
C CYS A 70 -10.89 -10.23 5.30
N ASP A 71 -10.89 -11.04 4.24
CA ASP A 71 -12.11 -11.45 3.53
C ASP A 71 -12.97 -10.24 3.10
N LEU A 72 -12.31 -9.15 2.70
CA LEU A 72 -12.95 -7.88 2.45
C LEU A 72 -14.01 -7.98 1.36
N GLN A 73 -13.76 -8.75 0.30
CA GLN A 73 -14.69 -8.93 -0.81
C GLN A 73 -16.09 -9.39 -0.35
N HIS A 74 -16.16 -10.27 0.66
CA HIS A 74 -17.42 -10.83 1.15
C HIS A 74 -18.03 -10.05 2.32
N ASN A 75 -17.32 -9.05 2.85
CA ASN A 75 -17.69 -8.38 4.09
C ASN A 75 -17.56 -6.86 4.03
N ILE A 76 -17.33 -6.26 2.85
CA ILE A 76 -17.01 -4.83 2.70
C ILE A 76 -18.04 -3.92 3.35
N GLU A 77 -19.32 -4.32 3.36
CA GLU A 77 -20.43 -3.62 3.99
C GLU A 77 -20.29 -3.51 5.51
N LYS A 78 -19.48 -4.38 6.13
CA LYS A 78 -19.16 -4.37 7.57
C LYS A 78 -17.95 -3.48 7.90
N PHE A 79 -17.26 -2.95 6.89
CA PHE A 79 -16.08 -2.10 7.10
C PHE A 79 -16.40 -0.61 6.98
N LYS A 80 -15.83 0.18 7.89
CA LYS A 80 -15.66 1.62 7.72
C LYS A 80 -14.28 1.88 7.11
N LEU A 81 -14.25 2.34 5.86
CA LEU A 81 -13.01 2.58 5.13
C LEU A 81 -12.49 4.01 5.39
N ILE A 82 -11.33 4.11 6.03
CA ILE A 82 -10.60 5.36 6.23
C ILE A 82 -9.45 5.43 5.24
N GLN A 83 -9.47 6.40 4.32
CA GLN A 83 -8.38 6.66 3.38
C GLN A 83 -7.22 7.37 4.08
N TYR A 84 -6.12 6.67 4.27
CA TYR A 84 -4.91 7.19 4.88
C TYR A 84 -4.00 7.84 3.84
N SER A 85 -3.44 9.00 4.19
CA SER A 85 -2.30 9.60 3.51
C SER A 85 -1.40 10.27 4.55
N PRO A 86 -0.08 10.11 4.48
CA PRO A 86 0.86 10.78 5.39
C PRO A 86 0.84 12.32 5.25
N LYS A 87 0.15 12.87 4.23
CA LYS A 87 0.01 14.32 4.01
C LYS A 87 -1.31 14.89 4.55
N LYS A 88 -2.17 14.05 5.14
CA LYS A 88 -3.53 14.42 5.56
C LYS A 88 -3.80 14.00 7.01
N GLU A 89 -2.89 14.36 7.91
CA GLU A 89 -2.96 13.99 9.33
C GLU A 89 -4.24 14.50 10.01
N GLU A 90 -4.62 15.76 9.77
CA GLU A 90 -5.86 16.33 10.30
C GLU A 90 -7.10 15.56 9.84
N LYS A 91 -7.14 15.18 8.55
CA LYS A 91 -8.25 14.39 8.01
C LYS A 91 -8.30 13.01 8.67
N LEU A 92 -7.15 12.37 8.84
CA LEU A 92 -7.06 11.06 9.49
C LEU A 92 -7.56 11.14 10.94
N ALA A 93 -7.14 12.15 11.70
CA ALA A 93 -7.60 12.38 13.06
C ALA A 93 -9.12 12.55 13.11
N ALA A 94 -9.69 13.37 12.21
CA ALA A 94 -11.13 13.56 12.11
C ALA A 94 -11.90 12.29 11.73
N ASP A 95 -11.40 11.51 10.76
CA ASP A 95 -12.02 10.25 10.36
C ASP A 95 -11.97 9.21 11.50
N LEU A 96 -10.84 9.12 12.23
CA LEU A 96 -10.70 8.23 13.38
C LEU A 96 -11.61 8.64 14.53
N LEU A 97 -11.68 9.93 14.84
CA LEU A 97 -12.59 10.48 15.83
C LEU A 97 -14.03 10.04 15.55
N TYR A 98 -14.51 10.29 14.33
CA TYR A 98 -15.86 9.96 13.92
C TYR A 98 -16.15 8.45 14.04
N VAL A 99 -15.28 7.59 13.49
CA VAL A 99 -15.53 6.14 13.49
C VAL A 99 -15.46 5.54 14.90
N LEU A 100 -14.56 6.03 15.76
CA LEU A 100 -14.42 5.54 17.13
C LEU A 100 -15.57 6.02 18.03
N GLU A 101 -16.04 7.26 17.85
CA GLU A 101 -17.24 7.76 18.53
C GLU A 101 -18.49 7.00 18.11
N GLU A 102 -18.69 6.76 16.82
CA GLU A 102 -19.78 5.92 16.29
C GLU A 102 -19.73 4.49 16.88
N GLY A 103 -18.52 3.96 17.09
CA GLY A 103 -18.28 2.66 17.72
C GLY A 103 -18.44 2.63 19.25
N GLY A 104 -18.76 3.74 19.89
CA GLY A 104 -18.96 3.82 21.35
C GLY A 104 -17.66 3.72 22.16
N VAL A 105 -16.51 4.07 21.57
CA VAL A 105 -15.23 4.09 22.27
C VAL A 105 -15.20 5.27 23.26
N GLU A 106 -14.70 5.04 24.47
CA GLU A 106 -14.59 6.08 25.49
C GLU A 106 -13.70 7.24 25.00
N ARG A 107 -14.13 8.48 25.26
CA ARG A 107 -13.46 9.69 24.77
C ARG A 107 -11.97 9.74 25.12
N SER A 108 -11.59 9.34 26.34
CA SER A 108 -10.19 9.31 26.79
C SER A 108 -9.30 8.39 25.93
N ASN A 109 -9.83 7.24 25.49
CA ASN A 109 -9.14 6.31 24.59
C ASN A 109 -9.04 6.86 23.17
N ILE A 110 -10.09 7.56 22.71
CA ILE A 110 -10.06 8.23 21.39
C ILE A 110 -8.97 9.30 21.37
N ASP A 111 -8.93 10.15 22.39
CA ASP A 111 -7.94 11.21 22.50
C ASP A 111 -6.51 10.63 22.55
N LEU A 112 -6.29 9.52 23.27
CA LEU A 112 -5.02 8.79 23.27
C LEU A 112 -4.65 8.28 21.88
N ILE A 113 -5.57 7.63 21.16
CA ILE A 113 -5.33 7.09 19.81
C ILE A 113 -4.98 8.23 18.85
N ILE A 114 -5.74 9.33 18.86
CA ILE A 114 -5.48 10.49 18.00
C ILE A 114 -4.10 11.09 18.32
N ALA A 115 -3.75 11.22 19.60
CA ALA A 115 -2.45 11.74 19.99
C ALA A 115 -1.30 10.86 19.46
N GLN A 116 -1.41 9.52 19.58
CA GLN A 116 -0.39 8.60 19.09
C GLN A 116 -0.26 8.61 17.57
N VAL A 117 -1.38 8.66 16.85
CA VAL A 117 -1.39 8.72 15.38
C VAL A 117 -0.84 10.06 14.86
N SER A 118 -1.01 11.15 15.63
CA SER A 118 -0.55 12.49 15.27
C SER A 118 0.91 12.75 15.65
N ASN A 119 1.48 11.98 16.60
CA ASN A 119 2.85 12.17 17.09
C ASN A 119 3.94 11.63 16.14
N GLY A 120 3.60 11.42 14.87
CA GLY A 120 4.57 11.23 13.80
C GLY A 120 4.75 9.79 13.33
N THR A 121 5.74 9.65 12.45
CA THR A 121 5.98 8.44 11.66
C THR A 121 6.69 7.36 12.46
N THR A 122 6.23 6.11 12.31
CA THR A 122 6.94 4.95 12.86
C THR A 122 8.37 4.85 12.31
N LEU A 123 9.26 4.18 13.03
CA LEU A 123 10.65 3.87 12.60
C LEU A 123 10.75 3.35 11.15
N HIS A 124 9.70 2.69 10.65
CA HIS A 124 9.64 2.11 9.30
C HIS A 124 9.05 3.02 8.22
N ALA A 125 8.84 4.31 8.50
CA ALA A 125 8.27 5.20 7.50
C ALA A 125 9.24 5.49 6.36
N THR A 126 8.83 5.11 5.16
CA THR A 126 9.64 5.20 3.94
C THR A 126 9.32 6.44 3.10
N ASN A 127 8.36 7.25 3.52
CA ASN A 127 7.89 8.47 2.86
C ASN A 127 8.97 9.57 2.73
N HIS A 128 9.98 9.60 3.62
CA HIS A 128 11.02 10.63 3.65
C HIS A 128 12.26 10.30 2.80
N LEU A 129 12.38 9.08 2.26
CA LEU A 129 13.59 8.64 1.59
C LEU A 129 13.65 9.17 0.15
N VAL A 130 14.78 9.79 -0.21
CA VAL A 130 15.08 10.25 -1.58
C VAL A 130 14.89 9.12 -2.61
N ARG A 131 15.15 7.88 -2.21
CA ARG A 131 14.95 6.67 -3.04
C ARG A 131 13.48 6.43 -3.42
N LYS A 132 12.49 6.96 -2.69
CA LYS A 132 11.07 6.83 -3.03
C LYS A 132 10.81 7.34 -4.45
N LYS A 133 11.24 8.58 -4.75
CA LYS A 133 11.09 9.17 -6.09
C LYS A 133 11.78 8.36 -7.18
N PHE A 134 12.94 7.78 -6.90
CA PHE A 134 13.67 6.93 -7.84
C PHE A 134 12.85 5.70 -8.25
N TYR A 135 12.19 5.03 -7.29
CA TYR A 135 11.36 3.87 -7.56
C TYR A 135 9.98 4.25 -8.13
N GLU A 136 9.38 5.37 -7.72
CA GLU A 136 8.14 5.90 -8.31
C GLU A 136 8.26 6.07 -9.83
N MET A 137 9.40 6.57 -10.32
CA MET A 137 9.64 6.74 -11.76
C MET A 137 9.75 5.41 -12.52
N GLN A 138 10.04 4.31 -11.84
CA GLN A 138 10.22 3.00 -12.46
C GLN A 138 8.94 2.15 -12.44
N MET A 139 7.96 2.51 -11.61
CA MET A 139 6.65 1.86 -11.60
C MET A 139 5.87 2.26 -12.85
N ASN A 140 5.67 1.30 -13.75
CA ASN A 140 5.02 1.52 -15.04
C ASN A 140 3.72 0.70 -15.23
N ASP A 141 3.42 -0.25 -14.34
CA ASP A 141 2.23 -1.10 -14.48
C ASP A 141 1.56 -1.45 -13.15
N ALA A 142 0.53 -0.69 -12.76
CA ALA A 142 -0.21 -0.91 -11.52
C ALA A 142 -1.52 -1.70 -11.74
N GLN A 143 -1.67 -2.44 -12.86
CA GLN A 143 -2.90 -3.15 -13.20
C GLN A 143 -3.38 -4.11 -12.11
N ILE A 144 -2.47 -4.77 -11.41
CA ILE A 144 -2.76 -5.66 -10.27
C ILE A 144 -3.58 -4.96 -9.17
N PHE A 145 -3.47 -3.64 -9.04
CA PHE A 145 -4.15 -2.83 -8.04
C PHE A 145 -5.45 -2.17 -8.53
N PHE A 146 -5.91 -2.47 -9.74
CA PHE A 146 -7.11 -1.85 -10.31
C PHE A 146 -8.31 -1.88 -9.36
N TRP A 147 -8.58 -3.05 -8.77
CA TRP A 147 -9.69 -3.20 -7.83
C TRP A 147 -9.47 -2.43 -6.52
N ASP A 148 -8.23 -2.26 -6.05
CA ASP A 148 -7.97 -1.39 -4.90
C ASP A 148 -8.35 0.06 -5.22
N TYR A 149 -7.99 0.57 -6.40
CA TYR A 149 -8.39 1.93 -6.80
C TYR A 149 -9.91 2.11 -6.83
N VAL A 150 -10.63 1.15 -7.40
CA VAL A 150 -12.09 1.18 -7.52
C VAL A 150 -12.77 1.04 -6.15
N ILE A 151 -12.45 -0.01 -5.40
CA ILE A 151 -13.08 -0.34 -4.12
C ILE A 151 -12.82 0.76 -3.09
N PHE A 152 -11.58 1.24 -3.03
CA PHE A 152 -11.19 2.25 -2.04
C PHE A 152 -11.40 3.68 -2.51
N LYS A 153 -11.96 3.90 -3.71
CA LYS A 153 -12.27 5.22 -4.26
C LYS A 153 -11.05 6.14 -4.37
N TYR A 154 -9.90 5.57 -4.74
CA TYR A 154 -8.73 6.37 -5.14
C TYR A 154 -8.82 6.72 -6.63
N PRO A 155 -8.32 7.88 -7.07
CA PRO A 155 -8.26 8.22 -8.49
C PRO A 155 -7.46 7.17 -9.25
N LEU A 156 -8.00 6.66 -10.36
CA LEU A 156 -7.26 5.77 -11.23
C LEU A 156 -6.01 6.49 -11.77
N PRO A 157 -4.86 5.82 -11.86
CA PRO A 157 -3.69 6.38 -12.51
C PRO A 157 -4.03 6.69 -13.97
N LYS A 158 -3.51 7.80 -14.50
CA LYS A 158 -3.71 8.16 -15.91
C LYS A 158 -3.08 7.07 -16.79
N LEU A 159 -3.92 6.21 -17.37
CA LEU A 159 -3.50 5.21 -18.35
C LEU A 159 -3.05 5.96 -19.61
N GLY A 160 -1.76 5.91 -19.96
CA GLY A 160 -1.28 6.37 -21.27
C GLY A 160 -0.09 7.34 -21.30
N GLU A 161 0.39 7.87 -20.18
CA GLU A 161 1.71 8.52 -20.18
C GLU A 161 2.76 7.48 -19.79
N SER A 162 3.28 6.77 -20.78
CA SER A 162 4.63 6.23 -20.71
C SER A 162 5.59 7.38 -20.36
N ARG A 163 5.83 7.61 -19.07
CA ARG A 163 6.85 8.52 -18.56
C ARG A 163 8.20 7.98 -19.02
N GLY A 164 8.68 8.47 -20.16
CA GLY A 164 9.96 8.08 -20.74
C GLY A 164 9.86 7.47 -22.14
N ARG A 165 9.29 8.19 -23.11
CA ARG A 165 9.83 8.15 -24.47
C ARG A 165 10.71 9.38 -24.63
N ILE A 166 12.02 9.20 -24.45
CA ILE A 166 13.00 10.13 -25.01
C ILE A 166 12.82 10.00 -26.52
N VAL A 167 12.12 10.96 -27.11
CA VAL A 167 12.10 11.14 -28.55
C VAL A 167 13.40 11.87 -28.86
N HIS A 168 14.42 11.15 -29.29
CA HIS A 168 15.52 11.78 -30.01
C HIS A 168 14.93 12.25 -31.35
N ALA A 169 14.76 13.56 -31.47
CA ALA A 169 14.70 14.25 -32.75
C ALA A 169 16.13 14.44 -33.28
#